data_AF-A0A950EHZ2-F1
#
_entry.id   AF-A0A950EHZ2-F1
#
_cell.length_a   1.000
_cell.length_b   1.000
_cell.length_c   1.000
_cell.angle_alpha   90.00
_cell.angle_beta   90.00
_cell.angle_gamma   90.00
#
_symmetry.space_group_name_H-M   'P 1'
#
loop_
_entity.id
_entity.type
_entity.pdbx_description
1 polymer ?
#
loop_
_entity_poly.entity_id
_entity_poly.type
_entity_poly.pdbx_seq_one_letter_code
_entity_poly.pdbx_strand_id
1 'polypeptide(L)'
;MSEPRYTMDELERDGLYEVTIHPSIDEYTGVTRYEVVGHGLYPDHSVLAGRYRRCVLDVCASAAEALAAYPGARLEGPKPPLPPLAIHGPPAWFSPADAGESWDEV
;
A
#
# COMPACT_ATOMS: atom_id res chain seq x y z
N MET A 1 15.21 -7.14 20.72
CA MET A 1 14.01 -7.45 19.93
C MET A 1 13.45 -6.11 19.50
N SER A 2 13.45 -5.81 18.21
CA SER A 2 12.84 -4.55 17.71
C SER A 2 11.33 -4.68 17.78
N GLU A 3 10.65 -3.64 18.25
CA GLU A 3 9.19 -3.57 18.23
C GLU A 3 8.70 -3.52 16.77
N PRO A 4 7.52 -4.11 16.47
CA PRO A 4 6.94 -4.04 15.14
C PRO A 4 6.62 -2.59 14.79
N ARG A 5 6.98 -2.18 13.55
CA ARG A 5 6.80 -0.79 13.09
C ARG A 5 5.35 -0.40 12.83
N TYR A 6 4.48 -1.39 12.66
CA TYR A 6 3.04 -1.23 12.58
C TYR A 6 2.37 -2.33 13.40
N THR A 7 1.39 -1.93 14.21
CA THR A 7 0.48 -2.84 14.88
C THR A 7 -0.64 -3.28 13.93
N MET A 8 -1.30 -4.41 14.24
CA MET A 8 -2.46 -4.86 13.45
C MET A 8 -3.60 -3.84 13.52
N ASP A 9 -3.80 -3.17 14.67
CA ASP A 9 -4.83 -2.15 14.85
C ASP A 9 -4.63 -0.92 13.92
N GLU A 10 -3.37 -0.53 13.68
CA GLU A 10 -3.05 0.57 12.76
C GLU A 10 -3.31 0.19 11.30
N LEU A 11 -3.01 -1.06 10.94
CA LEU A 11 -3.31 -1.60 9.62
C LEU A 11 -4.82 -1.65 9.39
N GLU A 12 -5.58 -2.20 10.34
CA GLU A 12 -7.03 -2.31 10.25
C GLU A 12 -7.72 -0.94 10.16
N ARG A 13 -7.26 0.04 10.93
CA ARG A 13 -7.76 1.44 10.85
C ARG A 13 -7.59 2.01 9.45
N ASP A 14 -6.49 1.67 8.79
CA ASP A 14 -6.17 2.14 7.45
C ASP A 14 -6.77 1.23 6.35
N GLY A 15 -7.64 0.29 6.73
CA GLY A 15 -8.34 -0.63 5.83
C GLY A 15 -7.46 -1.76 5.30
N LEU A 16 -6.33 -2.04 5.94
CA LEU A 16 -5.35 -3.07 5.56
C LEU A 16 -5.52 -4.29 6.47
N TYR A 17 -5.54 -5.48 5.89
CA TYR A 17 -5.77 -6.74 6.61
C TYR A 17 -4.74 -7.84 6.27
N GLU A 18 -3.87 -7.59 5.30
CA GLU A 18 -2.81 -8.52 4.91
C GLU A 18 -1.50 -7.77 4.65
N VAL A 19 -0.38 -8.39 5.02
CA VAL A 19 0.95 -7.87 4.76
C VAL A 19 1.77 -8.94 4.03
N THR A 20 2.39 -8.55 2.92
CA THR A 20 3.34 -9.39 2.19
C THR A 20 4.69 -8.70 2.09
N ILE A 21 5.72 -9.49 1.78
CA ILE A 21 7.09 -9.03 1.58
C ILE A 21 7.51 -9.45 0.19
N HIS A 22 7.97 -8.51 -0.63
CA HIS A 22 8.40 -8.78 -1.99
C HIS A 22 9.86 -8.35 -2.20
N PRO A 23 10.71 -9.19 -2.82
CA PRO A 23 12.01 -8.73 -3.29
C PRO A 23 11.80 -7.69 -4.41
N SER A 24 12.57 -6.62 -4.32
CA SER A 24 12.59 -5.50 -5.27
C SER A 24 14.05 -5.18 -5.60
N ILE A 25 14.34 -4.80 -6.84
CA ILE A 25 15.67 -4.35 -7.25
C ILE A 25 15.57 -2.86 -7.48
N ASP A 26 16.37 -2.10 -6.76
CA ASP A 26 16.51 -0.67 -7.01
C ASP A 26 17.15 -0.48 -8.40
N GLU A 27 16.40 0.08 -9.35
CA GLU A 27 16.78 0.16 -10.76
C GLU A 27 18.05 1.00 -11.01
N TYR A 28 18.37 1.91 -10.09
CA TYR A 28 19.52 2.81 -10.22
C TYR A 28 20.80 2.20 -9.63
N THR A 29 20.67 1.42 -8.55
CA THR A 29 21.80 0.89 -7.79
C THR A 29 22.02 -0.61 -7.98
N GLY A 30 21.04 -1.33 -8.52
CA GLY A 30 21.05 -2.80 -8.63
C GLY A 30 20.94 -3.52 -7.29
N VAL A 31 20.77 -2.79 -6.18
CA VAL A 31 20.70 -3.36 -4.84
C VAL A 31 19.34 -4.02 -4.64
N THR A 32 19.34 -5.28 -4.20
CA THR A 32 18.12 -5.97 -3.75
C THR A 32 17.66 -5.42 -2.42
N ARG A 33 16.38 -5.06 -2.35
CA ARG A 33 15.67 -4.66 -1.15
C ARG A 33 14.38 -5.50 -1.01
N TYR A 34 13.75 -5.42 0.14
CA TYR A 34 12.51 -6.12 0.44
C TYR A 34 11.43 -5.11 0.80
N GLU A 35 10.45 -4.95 -0.08
CA GLU A 35 9.31 -4.08 0.16
C GLU A 35 8.29 -4.81 1.02
N VAL A 36 7.92 -4.19 2.14
CA VAL A 36 6.79 -4.63 2.97
C VAL A 36 5.54 -3.93 2.45
N VAL A 37 4.56 -4.73 2.07
CA VAL A 37 3.39 -4.25 1.33
C VAL A 37 2.13 -4.61 2.09
N GLY A 38 1.37 -3.58 2.45
CA GLY A 38 0.04 -3.71 3.05
C GLY A 38 -1.03 -3.83 1.96
N HIS A 39 -1.96 -4.75 2.15
CA HIS A 39 -3.07 -5.03 1.28
C HIS A 39 -4.39 -4.82 2.02
N GLY A 40 -5.35 -4.23 1.33
CA GLY A 40 -6.70 -4.13 1.85
C GLY A 40 -7.65 -3.37 0.96
N LEU A 41 -8.55 -2.61 1.55
CA LEU A 41 -9.51 -1.78 0.84
C LEU A 41 -9.32 -0.31 1.19
N TYR A 42 -9.66 0.58 0.26
CA TYR A 42 -9.80 1.99 0.61
C TYR A 42 -10.95 2.17 1.62
N PRO A 43 -10.77 3.02 2.64
CA PRO A 43 -11.77 3.25 3.66
C PRO A 43 -12.97 4.00 3.09
N ASP A 44 -14.11 3.96 3.80
CA ASP A 44 -15.40 4.48 3.35
C ASP A 44 -15.42 5.98 3.01
N HIS A 45 -14.47 6.74 3.57
CA HIS A 45 -14.32 8.17 3.29
C HIS A 45 -13.48 8.47 2.04
N SER A 46 -12.95 7.46 1.34
CA SER A 46 -12.19 7.62 0.10
C SER A 46 -13.11 7.59 -1.12
N VAL A 47 -12.77 8.34 -2.17
CA VAL A 47 -13.42 8.22 -3.49
C VAL A 47 -13.26 6.83 -4.12
N LEU A 48 -12.29 6.06 -3.64
CA LEU A 48 -12.03 4.69 -4.03
C LEU A 48 -12.58 3.67 -3.01
N ALA A 49 -13.43 4.09 -2.06
CA ALA A 49 -13.98 3.25 -1.00
C ALA A 49 -14.41 1.85 -1.50
N GLY A 50 -14.05 0.82 -0.73
CA GLY A 50 -14.34 -0.57 -1.05
C GLY A 50 -13.53 -1.17 -2.21
N ARG A 51 -12.67 -0.40 -2.88
CA ARG A 51 -11.74 -0.93 -3.89
C ARG A 51 -10.46 -1.42 -3.25
N TYR A 52 -9.88 -2.43 -3.88
CA TYR A 52 -8.58 -2.96 -3.47
C TYR A 52 -7.50 -1.86 -3.46
N ARG A 53 -6.78 -1.82 -2.35
CA ARG A 53 -5.65 -0.93 -2.09
C ARG A 53 -4.43 -1.78 -1.77
N ARG A 54 -3.29 -1.32 -2.28
CA ARG A 54 -1.97 -1.83 -1.91
C ARG A 54 -1.06 -0.65 -1.64
N CYS A 55 -0.30 -0.69 -0.56
CA CYS A 55 0.61 0.38 -0.18
C CYS A 55 1.94 -0.19 0.33
N VAL A 56 3.03 0.52 0.03
CA VAL A 56 4.34 0.19 0.61
C VAL A 56 4.36 0.75 2.03
N LEU A 57 4.54 -0.13 3.01
CA LEU A 57 4.62 0.20 4.43
C LEU A 57 6.06 0.48 4.84
N ASP A 58 7.00 -0.30 4.30
CA ASP A 58 8.42 -0.21 4.63
C ASP A 58 9.30 -0.81 3.52
N VAL A 59 10.59 -0.54 3.59
CA VAL A 59 11.62 -1.12 2.73
C VAL A 59 12.81 -1.58 3.58
N CYS A 60 13.04 -2.88 3.61
CA CYS A 60 14.10 -3.52 4.39
C CYS A 60 15.28 -3.95 3.52
N ALA A 61 16.46 -4.10 4.13
CA ALA A 61 17.65 -4.59 3.43
C ALA A 61 17.64 -6.13 3.27
N SER A 62 16.83 -6.84 4.06
CA SER A 62 16.73 -8.30 3.99
C SER A 62 15.32 -8.81 4.33
N ALA A 63 14.98 -10.01 3.84
CA ALA A 63 13.74 -10.69 4.22
C ALA A 63 13.66 -10.98 5.73
N ALA A 64 14.79 -11.29 6.37
CA ALA A 64 14.84 -11.58 7.80
C ALA A 64 14.50 -10.34 8.65
N GLU A 65 15.01 -9.17 8.25
CA GLU A 65 14.66 -7.89 8.88
C GLU A 65 13.16 -7.60 8.72
N ALA A 66 12.62 -7.78 7.51
CA ALA A 66 11.20 -7.56 7.23
C ALA A 66 10.29 -8.50 8.06
N LEU A 67 10.61 -9.79 8.13
CA LEU A 67 9.86 -10.76 8.93
C LEU A 67 9.97 -10.51 10.44
N ALA A 68 11.10 -9.97 10.92
CA ALA A 68 11.24 -9.58 12.31
C ALA A 68 10.38 -8.36 12.65
N ALA A 69 10.28 -7.39 11.74
CA ALA A 69 9.45 -6.20 11.91
C ALA A 69 7.95 -6.48 11.68
N TYR A 70 7.62 -7.48 10.87
CA TYR A 70 6.25 -7.89 10.52
C TYR A 70 6.05 -9.40 10.67
N PRO A 71 5.92 -9.92 11.90
CA PRO A 71 5.91 -11.38 12.17
C PRO A 71 4.76 -12.16 11.54
N GLY A 72 3.69 -11.47 11.11
CA GLY A 72 2.56 -12.07 10.39
C GLY A 72 2.64 -11.96 8.86
N ALA A 73 3.67 -11.33 8.33
CA ALA A 73 3.78 -11.09 6.89
C ALA A 73 4.21 -12.35 6.13
N ARG A 74 3.74 -12.47 4.90
CA ARG A 74 4.12 -13.56 3.98
C ARG A 74 5.21 -13.12 3.03
N LEU A 75 6.32 -13.85 2.98
CA LEU A 75 7.33 -13.65 1.94
C LEU A 75 6.83 -14.23 0.62
N GLU A 76 6.78 -13.40 -0.40
CA GLU A 76 6.33 -13.75 -1.74
C GLU A 76 7.41 -13.46 -2.79
N GLY A 77 7.17 -13.90 -4.03
CA GLY A 77 8.03 -13.57 -5.17
C GLY A 77 7.93 -12.09 -5.56
N PRO A 78 8.46 -11.71 -6.75
CA PRO A 78 8.34 -10.36 -7.26
C PRO A 78 6.89 -9.84 -7.21
N LYS A 79 6.72 -8.60 -6.77
CA LYS A 79 5.41 -7.96 -6.61
C LYS A 79 4.65 -7.98 -7.95
N PRO A 80 3.42 -8.54 -8.01
CA PRO A 80 2.64 -8.50 -9.25
C PRO A 80 2.27 -7.05 -9.60
N PRO A 81 2.13 -6.72 -10.90
CA PRO A 81 1.65 -5.40 -11.31
C PRO A 81 0.27 -5.13 -10.67
N LEU A 82 -0.01 -3.86 -10.36
CA LEU A 82 -1.35 -3.49 -9.93
C LEU A 82 -2.32 -3.73 -11.09
N PRO A 83 -3.49 -4.35 -10.85
CA PRO A 83 -4.52 -4.38 -11.87
C PRO A 83 -4.91 -2.93 -12.23
N PRO A 84 -5.21 -2.64 -13.50
CA PRO A 84 -5.65 -1.32 -13.89
C PRO A 84 -6.88 -0.91 -13.07
N LEU A 85 -6.80 0.26 -12.43
CA LEU A 85 -7.94 0.84 -11.73
C LEU A 85 -8.97 1.26 -12.76
N ALA A 86 -10.08 0.52 -12.86
CA ALA A 86 -11.22 0.94 -13.66
C ALA A 86 -11.85 2.16 -12.99
N ILE A 87 -11.52 3.38 -13.46
CA ILE A 87 -12.09 4.61 -12.93
C ILE A 87 -13.53 4.75 -13.42
N HIS A 88 -14.47 4.06 -12.78
CA HIS A 88 -15.85 4.51 -12.72
C HIS A 88 -15.81 5.85 -11.98
N GLY A 89 -16.39 6.90 -12.56
CA GLY A 89 -16.32 8.29 -12.07
C GLY A 89 -16.58 8.43 -10.56
N PRO A 90 -16.29 9.61 -10.00
CA PRO A 90 -16.29 9.79 -8.55
C PRO A 90 -17.66 9.45 -7.94
N PRO A 91 -17.69 9.00 -6.66
CA PRO A 91 -18.95 8.74 -5.97
C PRO A 91 -19.89 9.96 -5.98
N ALA A 92 -21.20 9.73 -5.89
CA ALA A 92 -22.19 10.82 -5.95
C ALA A 92 -22.05 11.87 -4.83
N TRP A 93 -21.40 11.52 -3.73
CA TRP A 93 -21.13 12.42 -2.62
C TRP A 93 -19.88 13.29 -2.83
N PHE A 94 -19.02 12.97 -3.79
CA PHE A 94 -17.76 13.66 -4.02
C PHE A 94 -17.99 14.96 -4.80
N SER A 95 -17.59 16.09 -4.23
CA SER A 95 -17.57 17.36 -4.93
C SER A 95 -16.23 17.53 -5.65
N PRO A 96 -16.21 17.90 -6.95
CA PRO A 96 -14.98 18.27 -7.63
C PRO A 96 -14.18 19.38 -6.94
N ALA A 97 -14.84 20.24 -6.16
CA ALA A 97 -14.16 21.25 -5.35
C ALA A 97 -13.26 20.66 -4.25
N ASP A 98 -13.52 19.42 -3.83
CA ASP A 98 -12.72 18.70 -2.83
C ASP A 98 -11.48 18.04 -3.45
N ALA A 99 -11.34 18.06 -4.78
CA ALA A 99 -10.20 17.46 -5.48
C ALA A 99 -8.88 18.22 -5.26
N GLY A 100 -8.94 19.45 -4.73
CA GLY A 100 -7.76 20.28 -4.46
C GLY A 100 -7.07 20.86 -5.70
N GLU A 101 -7.45 20.41 -6.90
CA GLU A 101 -6.97 20.92 -8.19
C GLU A 101 -8.17 21.41 -9.02
N SER A 102 -8.21 22.71 -9.35
CA SER A 102 -9.07 23.23 -10.41
C SER A 102 -8.30 23.25 -11.73
N TRP A 103 -8.79 22.51 -12.72
CA TRP A 103 -8.38 22.69 -14.11
C TRP A 103 -9.26 23.78 -14.69
N ASP A 104 -9.10 25.02 -14.20
CA ASP A 104 -9.72 26.14 -14.88
C ASP A 104 -9.09 26.21 -16.29
N GLU A 105 -9.89 25.94 -17.33
CA GLU A 105 -9.48 26.15 -18.71
C GLU A 105 -9.13 27.63 -18.88
N VAL A 106 -7.84 27.93 -19.01
CA VAL A 106 -7.31 29.27 -19.29
C VAL A 106 -7.54 29.64 -20.76
#